data_AF-A0A2A4JPW5-F1
#
_entry.id   AF-A0A2A4JPW5-F1
#
_cell.length_a   1.000
_cell.length_b   1.000
_cell.length_c   1.000
_cell.angle_alpha   90.00
_cell.angle_beta   90.00
_cell.angle_gamma   90.00
#
_symmetry.space_group_name_H-M   'P 1'
#
loop_
_entity.id
_entity.type
_entity.pdbx_description
1 polymer ?
#
loop_
_entity_poly.entity_id
_entity_poly.type
_entity_poly.pdbx_seq_one_letter_code
_entity_poly.pdbx_strand_id
1 'polypeptide(L)'
;MSGEVVVDALPYIDQGYDDPGVREAALAMVEEECRRYRPTKNYLENAGPEPSTAFETPALQREMERVQQRLPMEPLSMKRYELPPPPAGRHGEPAAWAESVDNSHAQLSHQAIRVLNLELQLQYGSEAWRSYLNTLQALVTRSQNVHSQLSFIMNDGCNFRCLAIVSGEVVVDALPYIDQGYDDPGVREAALAMVEEECRRYRPTKNYLENAGPEPSTAFETPALQREMERVQQRLPMEPLSMKRYELPPPPAGRHGEPAAWAESVDNSHAQLSHQAIRVLNLELQLQYGSEAWRSYLNTLQALVTRSQNVHSQLRKQIASVNWERKRSQTASGARLRALRRRWAQLVSDNYRLERAIMQLEIQLQKAKGEAPSDDGEPADLEAVKNLPDKLNSETEKEVQRKIEDMFAD
;
A
#
# COMPACT_ATOMS: atom_id res chain seq x y z
N MET A 1 -4.90 -48.13 -25.71
CA MET A 1 -5.92 -47.07 -25.90
C MET A 1 -6.05 -46.33 -24.58
N SER A 2 -5.25 -45.30 -24.34
CA SER A 2 -5.41 -44.41 -23.19
C SER A 2 -6.40 -43.32 -23.59
N GLY A 3 -7.69 -43.61 -23.47
CA GLY A 3 -8.71 -42.58 -23.57
C GLY A 3 -8.52 -41.63 -22.40
N GLU A 4 -8.29 -40.35 -22.68
CA GLU A 4 -8.34 -39.30 -21.67
C GLU A 4 -9.73 -39.34 -21.02
N VAL A 5 -9.79 -39.78 -19.77
CA VAL A 5 -11.01 -39.71 -18.98
C VAL A 5 -11.14 -38.26 -18.55
N VAL A 6 -11.97 -37.49 -19.27
CA VAL A 6 -12.34 -36.14 -18.86
C VAL A 6 -13.27 -36.27 -17.66
N VAL A 7 -12.77 -35.94 -16.48
CA VAL A 7 -13.55 -35.91 -15.25
C VAL A 7 -14.24 -34.55 -15.17
N ASP A 8 -15.51 -34.50 -15.54
CA ASP A 8 -16.35 -33.29 -15.47
C ASP A 8 -17.10 -33.25 -14.14
N ALA A 9 -16.36 -32.99 -13.06
CA ALA A 9 -16.92 -32.79 -11.72
C ALA A 9 -16.45 -31.42 -11.23
N LEU A 10 -17.29 -30.40 -11.47
CA LEU A 10 -16.95 -29.01 -11.18
C LEU A 10 -17.76 -28.55 -9.96
N PRO A 11 -17.11 -28.28 -8.80
CA PRO A 11 -17.79 -27.94 -7.55
C PRO A 11 -18.71 -26.71 -7.62
N TYR A 12 -18.54 -25.85 -8.62
CA TYR A 12 -19.32 -24.64 -8.83
C TYR A 12 -20.47 -24.79 -9.84
N ILE A 13 -20.52 -25.90 -10.59
CA ILE A 13 -21.61 -26.22 -11.52
C ILE A 13 -22.58 -27.21 -10.88
N ASP A 14 -22.04 -28.20 -10.17
CA ASP A 14 -22.82 -29.28 -9.56
C ASP A 14 -23.27 -28.91 -8.14
N GLN A 15 -24.40 -28.21 -8.02
CA GLN A 15 -24.91 -27.61 -6.77
C GLN A 15 -25.40 -28.60 -5.69
N GLY A 16 -25.15 -29.91 -5.85
CA GLY A 16 -25.59 -30.97 -4.92
C GLY A 16 -24.46 -31.71 -4.19
N TYR A 17 -23.19 -31.43 -4.47
CA TYR A 17 -22.07 -32.12 -3.80
C TYR A 17 -21.88 -31.74 -2.33
N ASP A 18 -22.32 -30.54 -1.95
CA ASP A 18 -22.25 -30.05 -0.57
C ASP A 18 -23.39 -30.60 0.31
N ASP A 19 -24.34 -31.35 -0.26
CA ASP A 19 -25.39 -32.00 0.51
C ASP A 19 -24.79 -33.01 1.50
N PRO A 20 -25.15 -32.95 2.80
CA PRO A 20 -24.53 -33.77 3.85
C PRO A 20 -24.52 -35.28 3.54
N GLY A 21 -25.58 -35.78 2.88
CA GLY A 21 -25.72 -37.20 2.54
C GLY A 21 -24.80 -37.67 1.40
N VAL A 22 -24.38 -36.78 0.50
CA VAL A 22 -23.53 -37.14 -0.65
C VAL A 22 -22.09 -37.40 -0.18
N ARG A 23 -21.58 -36.56 0.73
CA ARG A 23 -20.26 -36.74 1.34
C ARG A 23 -20.20 -38.03 2.18
N GLU A 24 -21.23 -38.31 2.97
CA GLU A 24 -21.29 -39.54 3.77
C GLU A 24 -21.35 -40.80 2.90
N ALA A 25 -22.16 -40.78 1.83
CA ALA A 25 -22.24 -41.89 0.88
C ALA A 25 -20.91 -42.11 0.14
N ALA A 26 -20.24 -41.03 -0.28
CA ALA A 26 -18.93 -41.11 -0.94
C ALA A 26 -17.85 -41.67 0.01
N LEU A 27 -17.80 -41.21 1.25
CA LEU A 27 -16.87 -41.72 2.27
C LEU A 27 -17.13 -43.21 2.58
N ALA A 28 -18.39 -43.62 2.67
CA ALA A 28 -18.75 -45.03 2.87
C ALA A 28 -18.30 -45.92 1.71
N MET A 29 -18.46 -45.46 0.46
CA MET A 29 -17.95 -46.16 -0.73
C MET A 29 -16.41 -46.24 -0.72
N VAL A 30 -15.71 -45.17 -0.35
CA VAL A 30 -14.25 -45.17 -0.22
C VAL A 30 -13.79 -46.11 0.89
N GLU A 31 -14.48 -46.15 2.03
CA GLU A 31 -14.15 -47.05 3.13
C GLU A 31 -14.36 -48.52 2.76
N GLU A 32 -15.43 -48.83 2.02
CA GLU A 32 -15.67 -50.18 1.49
C GLU A 32 -14.59 -50.61 0.51
N GLU A 33 -14.16 -49.73 -0.40
CA GLU A 33 -13.03 -49.98 -1.30
C GLU A 33 -11.70 -50.10 -0.54
N CYS A 34 -11.45 -49.28 0.47
CA CYS A 34 -10.29 -49.39 1.37
C CYS A 34 -10.27 -50.70 2.18
N ARG A 35 -11.44 -51.28 2.51
CA ARG A 35 -11.51 -52.61 3.16
C ARG A 35 -11.22 -53.75 2.18
N ARG A 36 -11.65 -53.60 0.92
CA ARG A 36 -11.45 -54.60 -0.14
C ARG A 36 -10.01 -54.61 -0.67
N TYR A 37 -9.36 -53.45 -0.68
CA TYR A 37 -8.03 -53.27 -1.25
C TYR A 37 -6.93 -53.20 -0.18
N ARG A 38 -5.85 -53.97 -0.34
CA ARG A 38 -4.60 -53.79 0.42
C ARG A 38 -3.62 -52.98 -0.42
N PRO A 39 -3.23 -51.76 -0.02
CA PRO A 39 -2.32 -50.95 -0.79
C PRO A 39 -0.96 -51.61 -1.01
N THR A 40 -0.53 -51.71 -2.26
CA THR A 40 0.82 -52.16 -2.64
C THR A 40 1.81 -51.00 -2.78
N LYS A 41 1.33 -49.74 -2.81
CA LYS A 41 2.17 -48.54 -2.90
C LYS A 41 2.29 -47.88 -1.53
N ASN A 42 3.52 -47.65 -1.07
CA ASN A 42 3.79 -46.96 0.18
C ASN A 42 3.82 -45.44 -0.04
N TYR A 43 2.73 -44.75 0.32
CA TYR A 43 2.61 -43.30 0.14
C TYR A 43 3.57 -42.49 1.02
N LEU A 44 4.22 -43.14 2.01
CA LEU A 44 5.21 -42.56 2.90
C LEU A 44 6.65 -42.75 2.41
N GLU A 45 6.85 -43.42 1.27
CA GLU A 45 8.19 -43.67 0.70
C GLU A 45 8.93 -42.37 0.33
N ASN A 46 8.17 -41.28 0.10
CA ASN A 46 8.69 -39.94 -0.18
C ASN A 46 8.54 -38.97 1.02
N ALA A 47 8.11 -39.44 2.19
CA ALA A 47 8.08 -38.60 3.38
C ALA A 47 9.51 -38.41 3.88
N GLY A 48 9.98 -37.16 3.93
CA GLY A 48 11.32 -36.83 4.43
C GLY A 48 11.53 -37.25 5.89
N PRO A 49 12.79 -37.32 6.37
CA PRO A 49 13.09 -37.71 7.75
C PRO A 49 12.38 -36.81 8.74
N GLU A 50 11.81 -37.39 9.80
CA GLU A 50 11.14 -36.63 10.85
C GLU A 50 12.11 -35.61 11.50
N PRO A 51 11.67 -34.37 11.75
CA PRO A 51 12.51 -33.33 12.31
C PRO A 51 12.65 -33.50 13.82
N SER A 52 13.38 -34.52 14.30
CA SER A 52 13.54 -34.76 15.75
C SER A 52 14.80 -34.15 16.36
N THR A 53 15.80 -33.73 15.58
CA THR A 53 17.12 -33.35 16.14
C THR A 53 17.55 -31.90 15.91
N ALA A 54 16.83 -31.11 15.10
CA ALA A 54 17.26 -29.76 14.73
C ALA A 54 17.07 -28.69 15.83
N PHE A 55 16.28 -28.99 16.87
CA PHE A 55 15.89 -28.02 17.91
C PHE A 55 16.42 -28.35 19.31
N GLU A 56 17.25 -29.40 19.46
CA GLU A 56 17.78 -29.78 20.77
C GLU A 56 18.93 -28.87 21.19
N THR A 57 18.72 -28.05 22.22
CA THR A 57 19.79 -27.22 22.79
C THR A 57 20.70 -28.05 23.71
N PRO A 58 21.97 -27.64 23.92
CA PRO A 58 22.88 -28.32 24.85
C PRO A 58 22.39 -28.36 26.32
N ALA A 59 21.44 -27.51 26.68
CA ALA A 59 20.78 -27.54 27.99
C ALA A 59 19.70 -28.64 28.03
N LEU A 60 18.93 -28.80 26.95
CA LEU A 60 17.91 -29.84 26.82
C LEU A 60 18.53 -31.24 26.82
N GLN A 61 19.67 -31.42 26.14
CA GLN A 61 20.41 -32.69 26.13
C GLN A 61 20.90 -33.09 27.52
N ARG A 62 21.44 -32.14 28.29
CA ARG A 62 21.87 -32.38 29.69
C ARG A 62 20.70 -32.72 30.62
N GLU A 63 19.55 -32.06 30.44
CA GLU A 63 18.34 -32.41 31.20
C GLU A 63 17.80 -33.78 30.82
N MET A 64 17.86 -34.16 29.54
CA MET A 64 17.47 -35.50 29.09
C MET A 64 18.40 -36.58 29.65
N GLU A 65 19.71 -36.34 29.72
CA GLU A 65 20.68 -37.24 30.37
C GLU A 65 20.40 -37.37 31.89
N ARG A 66 20.13 -36.26 32.59
CA ARG A 66 19.75 -36.28 34.02
C ARG A 66 18.50 -37.12 34.26
N VAL A 67 17.46 -36.93 33.42
CA VAL A 67 16.20 -37.67 33.49
C VAL A 67 16.42 -39.16 33.18
N GLN A 68 17.22 -39.49 32.17
CA GLN A 68 17.59 -40.88 31.83
C GLN A 68 18.33 -41.56 32.98
N GLN A 69 19.20 -40.83 33.69
CA GLN A 69 19.92 -41.30 34.87
C GLN A 69 19.07 -41.30 36.15
N ARG A 70 17.80 -40.88 36.07
CA ARG A 70 16.84 -40.78 37.20
C ARG A 70 17.37 -39.94 38.37
N LEU A 71 18.22 -38.95 38.08
CA LEU A 71 18.76 -38.07 39.10
C LEU A 71 17.70 -37.01 39.50
N PRO A 72 17.52 -36.73 40.81
CA PRO A 72 16.63 -35.66 41.25
C PRO A 72 17.12 -34.30 40.73
N MET A 73 16.19 -33.36 40.56
CA MET A 73 16.53 -31.99 40.18
C MET A 73 17.37 -31.36 41.29
N GLU A 74 18.51 -30.76 40.95
CA GLU A 74 19.31 -30.03 41.95
C GLU A 74 18.50 -28.84 42.48
N PRO A 75 18.33 -28.72 43.81
CA PRO A 75 17.63 -27.57 44.39
C PRO A 75 18.46 -26.31 44.19
N LEU A 76 17.80 -25.22 43.80
CA LEU A 76 18.42 -23.92 43.63
C LEU A 76 19.01 -23.43 44.97
N SER A 77 20.34 -23.34 45.07
CA SER A 77 20.99 -22.85 46.28
C SER A 77 20.94 -21.32 46.35
N MET A 78 20.12 -20.79 47.26
CA MET A 78 20.00 -19.34 47.50
C MET A 78 21.14 -18.75 48.33
N LYS A 79 22.04 -19.61 48.87
CA LYS A 79 23.17 -19.20 49.72
C LYS A 79 24.11 -18.18 49.07
N ARG A 80 24.18 -18.15 47.74
CA ARG A 80 24.94 -17.14 46.96
C ARG A 80 24.38 -15.71 47.10
N TYR A 81 23.09 -15.59 47.44
CA TYR A 81 22.38 -14.31 47.60
C TYR A 81 22.17 -13.92 49.07
N GLU A 82 22.62 -14.75 50.01
CA GLU A 82 22.53 -14.49 51.44
C GLU A 82 23.86 -13.94 51.95
N LEU A 83 23.81 -12.98 52.89
CA LEU A 83 24.98 -12.48 53.62
C LEU A 83 24.89 -12.94 55.08
N PRO A 84 24.91 -14.26 55.36
CA PRO A 84 24.85 -14.72 56.73
C PRO A 84 26.11 -14.28 57.48
N PRO A 85 25.98 -13.79 58.72
CA PRO A 85 27.15 -13.54 59.56
C PRO A 85 27.83 -14.87 59.92
N PRO A 86 29.14 -14.86 60.24
CA PRO A 86 29.82 -16.07 60.69
C PRO A 86 29.21 -16.62 61.98
N PRO A 87 29.39 -17.93 62.27
CA PRO A 87 28.83 -18.55 63.46
C PRO A 87 29.22 -17.81 64.76
N ALA A 88 28.30 -17.78 65.74
CA ALA A 88 28.41 -16.98 66.96
C ALA A 88 29.73 -17.13 67.75
N GLY A 89 30.39 -18.29 67.65
CA GLY A 89 31.67 -18.56 68.30
C GLY A 89 32.91 -18.06 67.56
N ARG A 90 32.78 -17.48 66.36
CA ARG A 90 33.89 -17.08 65.47
C ARG A 90 33.88 -15.61 65.06
N HIS A 91 33.03 -14.78 65.67
CA HIS A 91 32.95 -13.36 65.33
C HIS A 91 34.26 -12.59 65.55
N GLY A 92 35.13 -13.04 66.46
CA GLY A 92 36.44 -12.44 66.73
C GLY A 92 37.55 -12.85 65.76
N GLU A 93 37.31 -13.81 64.85
CA GLU A 93 38.29 -14.27 63.86
C GLU A 93 38.07 -13.51 62.54
N PRO A 94 39.00 -12.64 62.10
CA PRO A 94 38.87 -11.90 60.84
C PRO A 94 38.69 -12.83 59.62
N ALA A 95 39.30 -14.01 59.66
CA ALA A 95 39.18 -15.03 58.61
C ALA A 95 37.77 -15.63 58.49
N ALA A 96 36.99 -15.65 59.57
CA ALA A 96 35.62 -16.15 59.55
C ALA A 96 34.66 -15.22 58.79
N TRP A 97 35.02 -13.94 58.65
CA TRP A 97 34.26 -12.95 57.88
C TRP A 97 34.62 -12.94 56.39
N ALA A 98 35.71 -13.57 55.98
CA ALA A 98 36.21 -13.54 54.60
C ALA A 98 35.15 -14.01 53.59
N GLU A 99 34.45 -15.11 53.87
CA GLU A 99 33.39 -15.65 53.01
C GLU A 99 32.18 -14.69 52.87
N SER A 100 31.80 -14.01 53.97
CA SER A 100 30.72 -13.02 53.97
C SER A 100 31.12 -11.76 53.18
N VAL A 101 32.38 -11.32 53.33
CA VAL A 101 32.96 -10.20 52.59
C VAL A 101 33.07 -10.53 51.10
N ASP A 102 33.58 -11.71 50.74
CA ASP A 102 33.70 -12.16 49.34
C ASP A 102 32.31 -12.26 48.67
N ASN A 103 31.31 -12.78 49.38
CA ASN A 103 29.93 -12.81 48.90
C ASN A 103 29.36 -11.39 48.72
N SER A 104 29.67 -10.45 49.61
CA SER A 104 29.25 -9.05 49.47
C SER A 104 29.89 -8.36 48.26
N HIS A 105 31.18 -8.60 48.02
CA HIS A 105 31.89 -8.08 46.85
C HIS A 105 31.36 -8.67 45.55
N ALA A 106 31.07 -9.98 45.53
CA ALA A 106 30.44 -10.64 44.39
C ALA A 106 29.05 -10.08 44.10
N GLN A 107 28.24 -9.81 45.13
CA GLN A 107 26.92 -9.19 44.98
C GLN A 107 27.00 -7.76 44.45
N LEU A 108 27.88 -6.92 44.99
CA LEU A 108 28.10 -5.55 44.51
C LEU A 108 28.56 -5.54 43.05
N SER A 109 29.50 -6.40 42.69
CA SER A 109 29.97 -6.56 41.31
C SER A 109 28.85 -7.01 40.37
N HIS A 110 28.01 -7.94 40.83
CA HIS A 110 26.85 -8.41 40.07
C HIS A 110 25.79 -7.30 39.90
N GLN A 111 25.54 -6.48 40.92
CA GLN A 111 24.64 -5.33 40.80
C GLN A 111 25.20 -4.29 39.83
N ALA A 112 26.51 -4.00 39.87
CA ALA A 112 27.16 -3.10 38.91
C ALA A 112 27.02 -3.62 37.47
N ILE A 113 27.27 -4.91 37.24
CA ILE A 113 27.09 -5.56 35.92
C ILE A 113 25.62 -5.52 35.49
N ARG A 114 24.67 -5.73 36.41
CA ARG A 114 23.24 -5.68 36.11
C ARG A 114 22.80 -4.27 35.73
N VAL A 115 23.31 -3.24 36.41
CA VAL A 115 23.08 -1.83 36.04
C VAL A 115 23.67 -1.53 34.66
N LEU A 116 24.92 -1.94 34.40
CA LEU A 116 25.55 -1.78 33.08
C LEU A 116 24.78 -2.51 31.97
N ASN A 117 24.31 -3.73 32.23
CA ASN A 117 23.50 -4.50 31.27
C ASN A 117 22.15 -3.85 31.01
N LEU A 118 21.51 -3.29 32.03
CA LEU A 118 20.28 -2.52 31.89
C LEU A 118 20.53 -1.20 31.15
N GLU A 119 21.66 -0.54 31.35
CA GLU A 119 22.08 0.62 30.57
C GLU A 119 22.31 0.27 29.10
N LEU A 120 22.96 -0.86 28.81
CA LEU A 120 23.11 -1.40 27.45
C LEU A 120 21.74 -1.74 26.82
N GLN A 121 20.82 -2.34 27.57
CA GLN A 121 19.46 -2.60 27.09
C GLN A 121 18.65 -1.32 26.88
N LEU A 122 18.85 -0.29 27.70
CA LEU A 122 18.24 1.03 27.51
C LEU A 122 18.80 1.75 26.28
N GLN A 123 20.13 1.69 26.08
CA GLN A 123 20.80 2.34 24.96
C GLN A 123 20.47 1.66 23.63
N TYR A 124 20.58 0.33 23.55
CA TYR A 124 20.52 -0.39 22.27
C TYR A 124 19.35 -1.38 22.16
N GLY A 125 18.67 -1.71 23.26
CA GLY A 125 17.63 -2.74 23.25
C GLY A 125 16.43 -2.35 22.38
N SER A 126 16.00 -1.10 22.44
CA SER A 126 14.90 -0.61 21.58
C SER A 126 15.29 -0.59 20.10
N GLU A 127 16.55 -0.28 19.78
CA GLU A 127 17.06 -0.26 18.41
C GLU A 127 17.26 -1.67 17.85
N ALA A 128 17.77 -2.60 18.67
CA ALA A 128 17.90 -4.01 18.31
C ALA A 128 16.53 -4.66 18.06
N TRP A 129 15.54 -4.38 18.91
CA TRP A 129 14.17 -4.84 18.71
C TRP A 129 13.48 -4.18 17.51
N ARG A 130 13.72 -2.89 17.26
CA ARG A 130 13.27 -2.22 16.03
C ARG A 130 13.91 -2.83 14.79
N SER A 131 15.21 -3.12 14.81
CA SER A 131 15.91 -3.77 13.70
C SER A 131 15.33 -5.16 13.42
N TYR A 132 15.09 -5.95 14.46
CA TYR A 132 14.44 -7.25 14.35
C TYR A 132 13.03 -7.14 13.76
N LEU A 133 12.21 -6.20 14.26
CA LEU A 133 10.85 -5.95 13.75
C LEU A 133 10.87 -5.42 12.31
N ASN A 134 11.80 -4.53 11.96
CA ASN A 134 11.98 -4.05 10.58
C ASN A 134 12.37 -5.20 9.64
N THR A 135 13.16 -6.16 10.12
CA THR A 135 13.56 -7.35 9.35
C THR A 135 12.36 -8.27 9.13
N LEU A 136 11.57 -8.53 10.18
CA LEU A 136 10.31 -9.27 10.08
C LEU A 136 9.30 -8.59 9.17
N GLN A 137 9.12 -7.28 9.31
CA GLN A 137 8.25 -6.48 8.48
C GLN A 137 8.74 -6.48 7.04
N ALA A 138 10.04 -6.35 6.78
CA ALA A 138 10.58 -6.46 5.43
C ALA A 138 10.34 -7.85 4.82
N LEU A 139 10.44 -8.93 5.59
CA LEU A 139 10.12 -10.29 5.11
C LEU A 139 8.63 -10.43 4.75
N VAL A 140 7.73 -9.89 5.57
CA VAL A 140 6.28 -9.86 5.32
C VAL A 140 5.92 -8.93 4.16
N THR A 141 6.53 -7.76 4.08
CA THR A 141 6.31 -6.81 2.99
C THR A 141 6.92 -7.33 1.69
N ARG A 142 7.99 -8.11 1.72
CA ARG A 142 8.56 -8.75 0.52
C ARG A 142 7.64 -9.85 -0.02
N SER A 143 6.88 -10.55 0.83
CA SER A 143 5.80 -11.44 0.36
C SER A 143 4.60 -10.66 -0.20
N GLN A 144 4.35 -9.45 0.30
CA GLN A 144 3.28 -8.56 -0.19
C GLN A 144 3.69 -7.75 -1.45
N ASN A 145 4.95 -7.39 -1.63
CA ASN A 145 5.43 -6.54 -2.74
C ASN A 145 5.61 -7.29 -4.06
N VAL A 146 5.67 -8.62 -4.04
CA VAL A 146 5.41 -9.43 -5.25
C VAL A 146 4.01 -9.13 -5.82
N HIS A 147 3.10 -8.57 -5.00
CA HIS A 147 1.77 -8.12 -5.40
C HIS A 147 1.70 -6.63 -5.78
N SER A 148 2.58 -5.77 -5.27
CA SER A 148 2.50 -4.31 -5.47
C SER A 148 3.26 -3.80 -6.70
N GLN A 149 4.24 -4.54 -7.23
CA GLN A 149 4.82 -4.27 -8.56
C GLN A 149 3.78 -4.36 -9.70
N LEU A 150 2.62 -4.98 -9.46
CA LEU A 150 1.46 -4.96 -10.36
C LEU A 150 0.58 -3.71 -10.19
N SER A 151 0.70 -2.96 -9.09
CA SER A 151 -0.15 -1.80 -8.77
C SER A 151 0.46 -0.43 -9.12
N PHE A 152 1.79 -0.33 -9.27
CA PHE A 152 2.46 0.94 -9.58
C PHE A 152 2.20 1.46 -11.01
N ILE A 153 1.71 0.61 -11.92
CA ILE A 153 1.29 1.02 -13.27
C ILE A 153 -0.03 1.83 -13.25
N MET A 154 -0.79 1.84 -12.15
CA MET A 154 -2.17 2.37 -12.14
C MET A 154 -2.36 3.78 -11.55
N ASN A 155 -1.35 4.45 -10.98
CA ASN A 155 -1.58 5.61 -10.11
C ASN A 155 -1.32 7.01 -10.67
N ASP A 156 -0.95 7.16 -11.95
CA ASP A 156 -0.80 8.49 -12.60
C ASP A 156 -2.02 8.93 -13.45
N GLY A 157 -3.15 8.21 -13.39
CA GLY A 157 -4.24 8.38 -14.35
C GLY A 157 -5.55 9.01 -13.85
N CYS A 158 -5.70 9.38 -12.58
CA CYS A 158 -7.04 9.66 -12.04
C CYS A 158 -7.11 10.87 -11.10
N ASN A 159 -7.00 12.07 -11.69
CA ASN A 159 -7.59 13.28 -11.11
C ASN A 159 -8.47 14.04 -12.13
N PHE A 160 -9.23 13.29 -12.94
CA PHE A 160 -10.31 13.83 -13.78
C PHE A 160 -11.64 13.21 -13.36
N ARG A 161 -12.21 13.71 -12.26
CA ARG A 161 -13.65 13.62 -12.03
C ARG A 161 -14.14 14.97 -11.51
N CYS A 162 -14.53 15.79 -12.47
CA CYS A 162 -15.66 16.72 -12.42
C CYS A 162 -16.00 17.25 -11.03
N LEU A 163 -15.40 18.39 -10.67
CA LEU A 163 -16.07 19.40 -9.87
C LEU A 163 -17.07 20.16 -10.79
N ALA A 164 -18.04 19.43 -11.35
CA ALA A 164 -19.09 19.99 -12.20
C ALA A 164 -20.39 20.09 -11.40
N ILE A 165 -20.40 20.97 -10.39
CA ILE A 165 -21.65 21.48 -9.82
C ILE A 165 -21.45 22.98 -9.54
N VAL A 166 -21.29 23.79 -10.60
CA VAL A 166 -21.77 25.19 -10.61
C VAL A 166 -22.07 25.60 -12.05
N SER A 167 -23.35 25.92 -12.32
CA SER A 167 -23.91 26.74 -13.42
C SER A 167 -23.86 26.24 -14.88
N GLY A 168 -25.04 25.85 -15.40
CA GLY A 168 -25.38 25.79 -16.84
C GLY A 168 -24.88 24.53 -17.55
N GLU A 169 -25.77 23.53 -17.72
CA GLU A 169 -25.44 22.21 -18.29
C GLU A 169 -24.85 22.28 -19.71
N VAL A 170 -23.52 22.33 -19.78
CA VAL A 170 -22.77 21.77 -20.90
C VAL A 170 -22.60 20.29 -20.59
N VAL A 171 -23.36 19.43 -21.28
CA VAL A 171 -23.17 17.99 -21.22
C VAL A 171 -21.86 17.68 -21.95
N VAL A 172 -20.77 17.63 -21.18
CA VAL A 172 -19.47 17.20 -21.70
C VAL A 172 -19.47 15.67 -21.66
N ASP A 173 -19.66 15.04 -22.82
CA ASP A 173 -19.57 13.59 -22.97
C ASP A 173 -18.19 13.21 -23.51
N ALA A 174 -17.46 12.42 -22.74
CA ALA A 174 -16.22 11.77 -23.14
C ALA A 174 -16.28 10.34 -22.58
N LEU A 175 -15.99 9.33 -23.42
CA LEU A 175 -16.24 7.92 -23.11
C LEU A 175 -14.92 7.11 -23.06
N PRO A 176 -14.10 7.23 -21.99
CA PRO A 176 -12.79 6.59 -21.90
C PRO A 176 -12.73 5.07 -22.12
N TYR A 177 -13.83 4.33 -21.89
CA TYR A 177 -13.87 2.87 -22.13
C TYR A 177 -14.15 2.51 -23.59
N ILE A 178 -14.50 3.47 -24.44
CA ILE A 178 -14.81 3.26 -25.87
C ILE A 178 -13.85 4.04 -26.76
N ASP A 179 -13.53 5.27 -26.38
CA ASP A 179 -12.59 6.13 -27.10
C ASP A 179 -11.18 5.57 -26.88
N GLN A 180 -10.64 4.78 -27.80
CA GLN A 180 -9.31 4.14 -27.61
C GLN A 180 -8.15 4.95 -28.18
N GLY A 181 -8.42 5.91 -29.07
CA GLY A 181 -7.38 6.69 -29.77
C GLY A 181 -6.77 7.86 -28.98
N TYR A 182 -7.13 8.07 -27.71
CA TYR A 182 -6.50 9.14 -26.91
C TYR A 182 -5.10 8.77 -26.41
N ASP A 183 -4.78 7.47 -26.35
CA ASP A 183 -3.45 6.96 -25.99
C ASP A 183 -2.48 6.93 -27.19
N ASP A 184 -2.95 7.30 -28.39
CA ASP A 184 -2.12 7.33 -29.58
C ASP A 184 -1.01 8.39 -29.46
N PRO A 185 0.24 8.08 -29.90
CA PRO A 185 1.35 9.01 -29.80
C PRO A 185 1.05 10.35 -30.47
N GLY A 186 1.21 11.47 -29.76
CA GLY A 186 1.00 12.81 -30.30
C GLY A 186 -0.39 13.41 -30.05
N VAL A 187 -1.40 12.61 -29.70
CA VAL A 187 -2.77 13.11 -29.44
C VAL A 187 -2.82 13.93 -28.17
N ARG A 188 -2.16 13.47 -27.10
CA ARG A 188 -2.08 14.19 -25.83
C ARG A 188 -1.29 15.50 -25.98
N GLU A 189 -0.18 15.48 -26.71
CA GLU A 189 0.64 16.65 -26.99
C GLU A 189 -0.14 17.70 -27.79
N ALA A 190 -0.88 17.27 -28.82
CA ALA A 190 -1.73 18.16 -29.61
C ALA A 190 -2.86 18.77 -28.76
N ALA A 191 -3.51 17.95 -27.93
CA ALA A 191 -4.55 18.44 -27.01
C ALA A 191 -4.01 19.47 -26.01
N LEU A 192 -2.84 19.21 -25.43
CA LEU A 192 -2.17 20.14 -24.51
C LEU A 192 -1.77 21.44 -25.21
N ALA A 193 -1.25 21.38 -26.44
CA ALA A 193 -0.90 22.57 -27.22
C ALA A 193 -2.13 23.45 -27.50
N MET A 194 -3.27 22.84 -27.85
CA MET A 194 -4.54 23.56 -28.03
C MET A 194 -5.03 24.20 -26.73
N VAL A 195 -4.91 23.48 -25.60
CA VAL A 195 -5.24 24.05 -24.27
C VAL A 195 -4.32 25.22 -23.93
N GLU A 196 -3.02 25.11 -24.21
CA GLU A 196 -2.06 26.18 -23.95
C GLU A 196 -2.34 27.43 -24.81
N GLU A 197 -2.70 27.25 -26.07
CA GLU A 197 -3.09 28.36 -26.96
C GLU A 197 -4.32 29.10 -26.42
N GLU A 198 -5.35 28.36 -25.96
CA GLU A 198 -6.53 28.94 -25.33
C GLU A 198 -6.20 29.63 -24.01
N CYS A 199 -5.33 29.05 -23.16
CA CYS A 199 -4.84 29.67 -21.94
C CYS A 199 -4.00 30.93 -22.21
N ARG A 200 -3.31 31.02 -23.36
CA ARG A 200 -2.59 32.24 -23.78
C ARG A 200 -3.57 33.32 -24.20
N ARG A 201 -4.66 32.92 -24.87
CA ARG A 201 -5.70 33.83 -25.37
C ARG A 201 -6.57 34.39 -24.25
N TYR A 202 -6.90 33.58 -23.26
CA TYR A 202 -7.74 33.95 -22.12
C TYR A 202 -6.95 33.91 -20.81
N ARG A 203 -6.74 35.09 -20.21
CA ARG A 203 -6.22 35.15 -18.84
C ARG A 203 -7.28 34.63 -17.87
N PRO A 204 -6.95 33.71 -16.94
CA PRO A 204 -7.89 33.23 -15.94
C PRO A 204 -8.51 34.40 -15.16
N THR A 205 -9.84 34.54 -15.24
CA THR A 205 -10.60 35.59 -14.55
C THR A 205 -11.16 35.15 -13.20
N LYS A 206 -11.25 33.84 -12.96
CA LYS A 206 -11.65 33.25 -11.68
C LYS A 206 -10.43 32.72 -10.96
N ASN A 207 -10.22 33.15 -9.71
CA ASN A 207 -9.16 32.60 -8.88
C ASN A 207 -9.61 31.22 -8.38
N TYR A 208 -8.99 30.18 -8.90
CA TYR A 208 -9.29 28.79 -8.52
C TYR A 208 -8.98 28.49 -7.04
N LEU A 209 -8.28 29.38 -6.35
CA LEU A 209 -7.98 29.32 -4.92
C LEU A 209 -9.01 30.05 -4.04
N GLU A 210 -10.02 30.72 -4.61
CA GLU A 210 -11.09 31.37 -3.81
C GLU A 210 -11.83 30.36 -2.92
N ASN A 211 -11.90 29.10 -3.36
CA ASN A 211 -12.50 27.99 -2.62
C ASN A 211 -11.44 27.05 -2.02
N ALA A 212 -10.15 27.34 -2.19
CA ALA A 212 -9.15 26.68 -1.38
C ALA A 212 -9.45 27.08 0.06
N GLY A 213 -9.60 26.09 0.94
CA GLY A 213 -9.95 26.32 2.35
C GLY A 213 -9.01 27.34 3.03
N PRO A 214 -9.31 27.74 4.27
CA PRO A 214 -8.55 28.76 4.97
C PRO A 214 -7.04 28.50 4.86
N GLU A 215 -6.26 29.57 4.65
CA GLU A 215 -4.80 29.53 4.56
C GLU A 215 -4.19 28.66 5.66
N PRO A 216 -3.02 28.02 5.40
CA PRO A 216 -2.40 27.09 6.34
C PRO A 216 -2.36 27.70 7.74
N SER A 217 -3.19 27.13 8.61
CA SER A 217 -3.46 27.69 9.93
C SER A 217 -2.24 27.54 10.83
N THR A 218 -1.93 28.59 11.59
CA THR A 218 -1.03 28.55 12.74
C THR A 218 -1.54 27.65 13.87
N ALA A 219 -2.69 26.99 13.71
CA ALA A 219 -3.25 26.05 14.69
C ALA A 219 -2.31 24.89 15.04
N PHE A 220 -1.35 24.55 14.16
CA PHE A 220 -0.34 23.52 14.44
C PHE A 220 0.94 24.08 15.09
N GLU A 221 1.03 25.39 15.30
CA GLU A 221 2.18 26.01 15.95
C GLU A 221 2.10 25.83 17.46
N THR A 222 3.01 25.03 18.00
CA THR A 222 3.20 24.98 19.45
C THR A 222 4.00 26.23 19.92
N PRO A 223 3.86 26.66 21.19
CA PRO A 223 4.67 27.75 21.74
C PRO A 223 6.19 27.51 21.67
N ALA A 224 6.63 26.26 21.54
CA ALA A 224 8.03 25.92 21.27
C ALA A 224 8.41 26.17 19.80
N LEU A 225 7.53 25.79 18.86
CA LEU A 225 7.74 26.02 17.44
C LEU A 225 7.77 27.53 17.10
N GLN A 226 6.90 28.33 17.71
CA GLN A 226 6.88 29.78 17.53
C GLN A 226 8.19 30.43 17.95
N ARG A 227 8.71 30.06 19.13
CA ARG A 227 10.02 30.54 19.62
C ARG A 227 11.18 30.13 18.71
N GLU A 228 11.14 28.91 18.15
CA GLU A 228 12.17 28.47 17.20
C GLU A 228 12.07 29.21 15.86
N MET A 229 10.87 29.48 15.37
CA MET A 229 10.65 30.28 14.16
C MET A 229 11.16 31.71 14.35
N GLU A 230 10.91 32.33 15.51
CA GLU A 230 11.47 33.65 15.86
C GLU A 230 12.99 33.63 15.95
N ARG A 231 13.60 32.61 16.59
CA ARG A 231 15.06 32.45 16.66
C ARG A 231 15.67 32.35 15.26
N VAL A 232 15.07 31.54 14.38
CA VAL A 232 15.49 31.36 12.99
C VAL A 232 15.33 32.66 12.19
N GLN A 233 14.22 33.37 12.36
CA GLN A 233 13.98 34.66 11.71
C GLN A 233 15.01 35.71 12.13
N GLN A 234 15.41 35.71 13.41
CA GLN A 234 16.47 36.56 13.95
C GLN A 234 17.88 36.05 13.64
N ARG A 235 18.01 34.91 12.94
CA ARG A 235 19.29 34.26 12.59
C ARG A 235 20.18 33.99 13.80
N LEU A 236 19.58 33.77 14.97
CA LEU A 236 20.32 33.47 16.18
C LEU A 236 20.81 32.01 16.13
N PRO A 237 22.08 31.74 16.45
CA PRO A 237 22.57 30.36 16.56
C PRO A 237 21.83 29.61 17.66
N MET A 238 21.69 28.29 17.49
CA MET A 238 21.07 27.43 18.49
C MET A 238 21.92 27.42 19.76
N GLU A 239 21.28 27.53 20.92
CA GLU A 239 21.99 27.43 22.20
C GLU A 239 22.57 26.02 22.37
N PRO A 240 23.88 25.88 22.65
CA PRO A 240 24.47 24.57 22.83
C PRO A 240 23.88 23.89 24.08
N LEU A 241 23.51 22.62 23.94
CA LEU A 241 23.03 21.82 25.06
C LEU A 241 24.14 21.70 26.11
N SER A 242 23.89 22.22 27.31
CA SER A 242 24.84 22.10 28.42
C SER A 242 24.81 20.70 29.03
N MET A 243 25.91 19.95 28.86
CA MET A 243 26.07 18.61 29.47
C MET A 243 26.54 18.66 30.94
N LYS A 244 26.92 19.84 31.44
CA LYS A 244 27.45 20.05 32.80
C LYS A 244 26.51 19.57 33.91
N ARG A 245 25.20 19.53 33.64
CA ARG A 245 24.17 19.04 34.56
C ARG A 245 24.25 17.51 34.80
N TYR A 246 24.83 16.76 33.87
CA TYR A 246 24.96 15.30 33.93
C TYR A 246 26.36 14.83 34.34
N GLU A 247 27.27 15.78 34.57
CA GLU A 247 28.63 15.55 35.04
C GLU A 247 28.75 16.02 36.49
N LEU A 248 29.66 15.43 37.26
CA LEU A 248 30.05 15.92 38.59
C LEU A 248 31.41 16.60 38.51
N PRO A 249 31.57 17.73 37.78
CA PRO A 249 32.85 18.39 37.72
C PRO A 249 33.16 19.00 39.09
N PRO A 250 34.41 18.85 39.58
CA PRO A 250 34.87 19.67 40.69
C PRO A 250 34.82 21.16 40.27
N PRO A 251 34.76 22.09 41.24
CA PRO A 251 34.83 23.50 40.93
C PRO A 251 36.13 23.80 40.14
N PRO A 252 36.14 24.82 39.27
CA PRO A 252 37.32 25.13 38.47
C PRO A 252 38.55 25.36 39.36
N ALA A 253 39.74 24.91 38.92
CA ALA A 253 40.98 24.98 39.71
C ALA A 253 41.30 26.38 40.25
N GLY A 254 40.90 27.45 39.54
CA GLY A 254 41.05 28.84 39.96
C GLY A 254 40.03 29.34 41.00
N ARG A 255 38.99 28.56 41.31
CA ARG A 255 37.89 28.90 42.24
C ARG A 255 37.82 27.95 43.44
N HIS A 256 38.82 27.09 43.65
CA HIS A 256 38.86 26.18 44.79
C HIS A 256 38.84 26.88 46.16
N GLY A 257 39.34 28.12 46.23
CA GLY A 257 39.32 28.93 47.46
C GLY A 257 37.99 29.62 47.74
N GLU A 258 37.03 29.57 46.80
CA GLU A 258 35.71 30.20 46.94
C GLU A 258 34.70 29.17 47.47
N PRO A 259 34.18 29.33 48.70
CA PRO A 259 33.17 28.42 49.25
C PRO A 259 31.90 28.33 48.39
N ALA A 260 31.56 29.40 47.67
CA ALA A 260 30.41 29.44 46.77
C ALA A 260 30.55 28.48 45.57
N ALA A 261 31.76 28.29 45.03
CA ALA A 261 31.98 27.36 43.91
C ALA A 261 31.82 25.90 44.35
N TRP A 262 32.19 25.59 45.60
CA TRP A 262 31.93 24.28 46.20
C TRP A 262 30.44 24.05 46.49
N ALA A 263 29.73 25.09 46.96
CA ALA A 263 28.28 25.02 47.15
C ALA A 263 27.55 24.69 45.82
N GLU A 264 27.94 25.32 44.71
CA GLU A 264 27.38 25.03 43.38
C GLU A 264 27.63 23.58 42.93
N SER A 265 28.84 23.04 43.15
CA SER A 265 29.14 21.62 42.87
C SER A 265 28.35 20.67 43.77
N VAL A 266 28.16 21.01 45.05
CA VAL A 266 27.35 20.24 46.00
C VAL A 266 25.87 20.26 45.61
N ASP A 267 25.32 21.40 45.23
CA ASP A 267 23.95 21.54 44.76
C ASP A 267 23.70 20.71 43.48
N ASN A 268 24.66 20.73 42.53
CA ASN A 268 24.61 19.86 41.35
C ASN A 268 24.63 18.37 41.74
N SER A 269 25.43 17.98 42.74
CA SER A 269 25.48 16.60 43.23
C SER A 269 24.16 16.15 43.88
N HIS A 270 23.51 17.02 44.65
CA HIS A 270 22.19 16.77 45.24
C HIS A 270 21.11 16.65 44.16
N ALA A 271 21.16 17.51 43.14
CA ALA A 271 20.26 17.42 42.00
C ALA A 271 20.41 16.08 41.26
N GLN A 272 21.67 15.63 41.03
CA GLN A 272 21.92 14.35 40.38
C GLN A 272 21.47 13.15 41.22
N LEU A 273 21.75 13.14 42.52
CA LEU A 273 21.27 12.07 43.41
C LEU A 273 19.74 11.95 43.36
N SER A 274 19.04 13.09 43.39
CA SER A 274 17.58 13.15 43.28
C SER A 274 17.11 12.62 41.91
N HIS A 275 17.77 13.01 40.82
CA HIS A 275 17.46 12.48 39.49
C HIS A 275 17.69 10.97 39.38
N GLN A 276 18.74 10.43 40.00
CA GLN A 276 19.00 8.99 40.02
C GLN A 276 17.94 8.24 40.83
N ALA A 277 17.52 8.76 41.98
CA ALA A 277 16.43 8.19 42.76
C ALA A 277 15.12 8.14 41.95
N ILE A 278 14.79 9.24 41.24
CA ILE A 278 13.62 9.28 40.34
C ILE A 278 13.78 8.31 39.17
N ARG A 279 14.98 8.19 38.60
CA ARG A 279 15.26 7.25 37.51
C ARG A 279 15.03 5.81 37.97
N VAL A 280 15.52 5.43 39.16
CA VAL A 280 15.28 4.11 39.75
C VAL A 280 13.78 3.86 39.91
N LEU A 281 13.05 4.80 40.51
CA LEU A 281 11.60 4.69 40.67
C LEU A 281 10.86 4.54 39.33
N ASN A 282 11.22 5.34 38.33
CA ASN A 282 10.64 5.26 36.99
C ASN A 282 10.94 3.91 36.32
N LEU A 283 12.15 3.38 36.50
CA LEU A 283 12.53 2.07 35.99
C LEU A 283 11.79 0.94 36.71
N GLU A 284 11.55 1.06 38.01
CA GLU A 284 10.70 0.13 38.77
C GLU A 284 9.26 0.14 38.26
N LEU A 285 8.68 1.33 38.02
CA LEU A 285 7.36 1.47 37.42
C LEU A 285 7.31 0.87 36.00
N GLN A 286 8.34 1.12 35.19
CA GLN A 286 8.42 0.57 33.85
C GLN A 286 8.60 -0.95 33.86
N LEU A 287 9.34 -1.50 34.82
CA LEU A 287 9.49 -2.95 34.99
C LEU A 287 8.17 -3.60 35.40
N GLN A 288 7.38 -2.93 36.25
CA GLN A 288 6.10 -3.44 36.74
C GLN A 288 4.96 -3.33 35.71
N TYR A 289 4.90 -2.25 34.94
CA TYR A 289 3.74 -1.94 34.09
C TYR A 289 4.07 -1.79 32.60
N GLY A 290 5.34 -1.71 32.23
CA GLY A 290 5.76 -1.38 30.87
C GLY A 290 5.35 -2.43 29.84
N SER A 291 5.45 -3.72 30.17
CA SER A 291 5.03 -4.80 29.28
C SER A 291 3.53 -4.78 29.00
N GLU A 292 2.71 -4.63 30.03
CA GLU A 292 1.25 -4.62 29.95
C GLU A 292 0.75 -3.35 29.25
N ALA A 293 1.32 -2.19 29.58
CA ALA A 293 1.01 -0.93 28.92
C ALA A 293 1.36 -0.97 27.42
N TRP A 294 2.53 -1.53 27.07
CA TRP A 294 2.95 -1.67 25.68
C TRP A 294 2.09 -2.67 24.89
N ARG A 295 1.71 -3.81 25.50
CA ARG A 295 0.77 -4.76 24.89
C ARG A 295 -0.60 -4.12 24.63
N SER A 296 -1.11 -3.35 25.58
CA SER A 296 -2.36 -2.59 25.42
C SER A 296 -2.27 -1.59 24.27
N TYR A 297 -1.18 -0.81 24.22
CA TYR A 297 -0.92 0.13 23.13
C TYR A 297 -0.83 -0.59 21.76
N LEU A 298 -0.15 -1.73 21.69
CA LEU A 298 -0.05 -2.53 20.47
C LEU A 298 -1.42 -3.04 20.02
N ASN A 299 -2.29 -3.46 20.94
CA ASN A 299 -3.66 -3.86 20.61
C ASN A 299 -4.45 -2.69 20.00
N THR A 300 -4.30 -1.47 20.56
CA THR A 300 -4.93 -0.26 19.98
C THR A 300 -4.39 0.03 18.59
N LEU A 301 -3.07 -0.05 18.38
CA LEU A 301 -2.46 0.13 17.06
C LEU A 301 -2.95 -0.91 16.05
N GLN A 302 -3.02 -2.18 16.45
CA GLN A 302 -3.49 -3.26 15.58
C GLN A 302 -4.96 -3.04 15.18
N ALA A 303 -5.81 -2.59 16.11
CA ALA A 303 -7.20 -2.23 15.82
C ALA A 303 -7.30 -1.06 14.83
N LEU A 304 -6.47 -0.02 14.98
CA LEU A 304 -6.40 1.11 14.03
C LEU A 304 -5.96 0.66 12.64
N VAL A 305 -4.92 -0.17 12.55
CA VAL A 305 -4.45 -0.73 11.27
C VAL A 305 -5.55 -1.55 10.60
N THR A 306 -6.21 -2.43 11.35
CA THR A 306 -7.29 -3.28 10.84
C THR A 306 -8.47 -2.43 10.35
N ARG A 307 -8.84 -1.39 11.09
CA ARG A 307 -9.87 -0.44 10.68
C ARG A 307 -9.50 0.26 9.37
N SER A 308 -8.28 0.78 9.25
CA SER A 308 -7.82 1.44 8.02
C SER A 308 -7.78 0.49 6.83
N GLN A 309 -7.34 -0.76 7.02
CA GLN A 309 -7.36 -1.79 5.98
C GLN A 309 -8.79 -2.13 5.51
N ASN A 310 -9.74 -2.21 6.45
CA ASN A 310 -11.14 -2.44 6.13
C ASN A 310 -11.73 -1.28 5.31
N VAL A 311 -11.49 -0.04 5.72
CA VAL A 311 -11.91 1.16 4.96
C VAL A 311 -11.31 1.14 3.56
N HIS A 312 -10.01 0.84 3.43
CA HIS A 312 -9.35 0.74 2.14
C HIS A 312 -9.97 -0.34 1.24
N SER A 313 -10.23 -1.53 1.77
CA SER A 313 -10.88 -2.62 1.05
C SER A 313 -12.30 -2.25 0.58
N GLN A 314 -13.08 -1.59 1.44
CA GLN A 314 -14.41 -1.09 1.10
C GLN A 314 -14.36 -0.04 -0.02
N LEU A 315 -13.46 0.93 0.06
CA LEU A 315 -13.26 1.94 -0.99
C LEU A 315 -12.86 1.28 -2.31
N ARG A 316 -11.97 0.28 -2.30
CA ARG A 316 -11.62 -0.47 -3.53
C ARG A 316 -12.83 -1.15 -4.15
N LYS A 317 -13.69 -1.77 -3.35
CA LYS A 317 -14.93 -2.40 -3.83
C LYS A 317 -15.89 -1.36 -4.42
N GLN A 318 -16.04 -0.20 -3.78
CA GLN A 318 -16.88 0.89 -4.28
C GLN A 318 -16.35 1.46 -5.60
N ILE A 319 -15.03 1.73 -5.69
CA ILE A 319 -14.37 2.18 -6.93
C ILE A 319 -14.58 1.17 -8.04
N ALA A 320 -14.36 -0.13 -7.76
CA ALA A 320 -14.59 -1.18 -8.73
C ALA A 320 -16.04 -1.18 -9.20
N SER A 321 -17.02 -1.16 -8.29
CA SER A 321 -18.45 -1.13 -8.62
C SER A 321 -18.81 0.05 -9.53
N VAL A 322 -18.33 1.25 -9.21
CA VAL A 322 -18.54 2.45 -10.04
C VAL A 322 -17.89 2.28 -11.42
N ASN A 323 -16.68 1.73 -11.50
CA ASN A 323 -16.00 1.50 -12.77
C ASN A 323 -16.71 0.45 -13.62
N TRP A 324 -17.22 -0.63 -13.01
CA TRP A 324 -18.06 -1.63 -13.67
C TRP A 324 -19.32 -1.00 -14.26
N GLU A 325 -20.01 -0.17 -13.48
CA GLU A 325 -21.22 0.50 -13.95
C GLU A 325 -20.94 1.49 -15.07
N ARG A 326 -19.87 2.31 -14.95
CA ARG A 326 -19.42 3.19 -16.03
C ARG A 326 -19.12 2.39 -17.29
N LYS A 327 -18.31 1.34 -17.19
CA LYS A 327 -17.96 0.49 -18.35
C LYS A 327 -19.21 -0.10 -19.01
N ARG A 328 -20.17 -0.58 -18.23
CA ARG A 328 -21.45 -1.11 -18.75
C ARG A 328 -22.24 -0.05 -19.50
N SER A 329 -22.42 1.13 -18.88
CA SER A 329 -23.16 2.25 -19.47
C SER A 329 -22.50 2.73 -20.76
N GLN A 330 -21.19 2.97 -20.71
CA GLN A 330 -20.42 3.39 -21.87
C GLN A 330 -20.53 2.35 -22.98
N THR A 331 -20.19 1.08 -22.73
CA THR A 331 -20.23 0.02 -23.76
C THR A 331 -21.61 -0.09 -24.46
N ALA A 332 -22.70 0.06 -23.70
CA ALA A 332 -24.06 0.11 -24.26
C ALA A 332 -24.27 1.34 -25.17
N SER A 333 -23.88 2.53 -24.72
CA SER A 333 -23.91 3.75 -25.53
C SER A 333 -23.02 3.64 -26.78
N GLY A 334 -21.83 3.05 -26.68
CA GLY A 334 -20.94 2.82 -27.82
C GLY A 334 -21.51 1.86 -28.85
N ALA A 335 -22.23 0.81 -28.42
CA ALA A 335 -22.96 -0.05 -29.34
C ALA A 335 -24.03 0.72 -30.12
N ARG A 336 -24.76 1.63 -29.44
CA ARG A 336 -25.73 2.53 -30.06
C ARG A 336 -25.07 3.52 -31.03
N LEU A 337 -23.93 4.11 -30.65
CA LEU A 337 -23.16 5.02 -31.51
C LEU A 337 -22.68 4.30 -32.78
N ARG A 338 -22.13 3.09 -32.67
CA ARG A 338 -21.75 2.28 -33.85
C ARG A 338 -22.94 1.95 -34.75
N ALA A 339 -24.09 1.62 -34.16
CA ALA A 339 -25.30 1.38 -34.95
C ALA A 339 -25.79 2.64 -35.69
N LEU A 340 -25.79 3.79 -35.02
CA LEU A 340 -26.13 5.07 -35.63
C LEU A 340 -25.13 5.47 -36.73
N ARG A 341 -23.84 5.26 -36.51
CA ARG A 341 -22.77 5.50 -37.50
C ARG A 341 -22.97 4.65 -38.76
N ARG A 342 -23.26 3.36 -38.61
CA ARG A 342 -23.59 2.47 -39.75
C ARG A 342 -24.84 2.91 -40.49
N ARG A 343 -25.90 3.29 -39.76
CA ARG A 343 -27.14 3.78 -40.37
C ARG A 343 -26.91 5.07 -41.13
N TRP A 344 -26.14 5.99 -40.57
CA TRP A 344 -25.76 7.24 -41.23
C TRP A 344 -24.97 6.96 -42.51
N ALA A 345 -23.94 6.11 -42.45
CA ALA A 345 -23.15 5.69 -43.61
C ALA A 345 -24.02 5.09 -44.71
N GLN A 346 -24.98 4.22 -44.34
CA GLN A 346 -25.94 3.64 -45.26
C GLN A 346 -26.82 4.72 -45.91
N LEU A 347 -27.40 5.63 -45.13
CA LEU A 347 -28.25 6.71 -45.66
C LEU A 347 -27.48 7.64 -46.62
N VAL A 348 -26.22 7.94 -46.32
CA VAL A 348 -25.36 8.73 -47.22
C VAL A 348 -25.11 7.98 -48.53
N SER A 349 -24.80 6.68 -48.46
CA SER A 349 -24.60 5.83 -49.65
C SER A 349 -25.89 5.69 -50.48
N ASP A 350 -27.04 5.50 -49.82
CA ASP A 350 -28.34 5.41 -50.48
C ASP A 350 -28.73 6.73 -51.17
N ASN A 351 -28.52 7.88 -50.52
CA ASN A 351 -28.73 9.20 -51.12
C ASN A 351 -27.85 9.39 -52.36
N TYR A 352 -26.58 9.02 -52.27
CA TYR A 352 -25.65 9.10 -53.41
C TYR A 352 -26.11 8.22 -54.60
N ARG A 353 -26.56 6.99 -54.32
CA ARG A 353 -27.12 6.09 -55.34
C ARG A 353 -28.37 6.67 -56.00
N LEU A 354 -29.24 7.29 -55.21
CA LEU A 354 -30.46 7.94 -55.71
C LEU A 354 -30.13 9.14 -56.60
N GLU A 355 -29.25 10.04 -56.16
CA GLU A 355 -28.81 11.20 -56.96
C GLU A 355 -28.22 10.75 -58.31
N ARG A 356 -27.38 9.72 -58.30
CA ARG A 356 -26.82 9.14 -59.53
C ARG A 356 -27.89 8.55 -60.45
N ALA A 357 -28.88 7.83 -59.90
CA ALA A 357 -29.96 7.24 -60.69
C ALA A 357 -30.87 8.32 -61.30
N ILE A 358 -31.18 9.37 -60.53
CA ILE A 358 -31.94 10.54 -61.01
C ILE A 358 -31.20 11.20 -62.18
N MET A 359 -29.90 11.46 -62.02
CA MET A 359 -29.09 12.05 -63.09
C MET A 359 -29.10 11.20 -64.37
N GLN A 360 -28.97 9.87 -64.25
CA GLN A 360 -29.03 8.97 -65.40
C GLN A 360 -30.41 9.00 -66.08
N LEU A 361 -31.48 9.04 -65.30
CA LEU A 361 -32.84 9.14 -65.82
C LEU A 361 -33.07 10.47 -66.53
N GLU A 362 -32.58 11.59 -65.99
CA GLU A 362 -32.67 12.92 -66.61
C GLU A 362 -31.96 12.95 -67.97
N ILE A 363 -30.75 12.38 -68.06
CA ILE A 363 -30.01 12.23 -69.32
C ILE A 363 -30.80 11.39 -70.33
N GLN A 364 -31.42 10.29 -69.89
CA GLN A 364 -32.25 9.45 -70.77
C GLN A 364 -33.51 10.19 -71.24
N LEU A 365 -34.13 11.00 -70.36
CA LEU A 365 -35.32 11.79 -70.67
C LEU A 365 -35.02 12.89 -71.69
N GLN A 366 -33.89 13.59 -71.56
CA GLN A 366 -33.41 14.54 -72.57
C GLN A 366 -33.21 13.87 -73.93
N LYS A 367 -32.55 12.70 -73.96
CA LYS A 367 -32.35 11.94 -75.20
C LYS A 367 -33.67 11.49 -75.84
N ALA A 368 -34.64 11.06 -75.02
CA ALA A 368 -35.95 10.58 -75.48
C ALA A 368 -36.88 11.71 -75.95
N LYS A 369 -36.75 12.92 -75.40
CA LYS A 369 -37.51 14.10 -75.83
C LYS A 369 -37.07 14.65 -77.19
N GLY A 370 -35.95 14.20 -77.74
CA GLY A 370 -35.51 14.60 -79.07
C GLY A 370 -35.15 16.09 -79.18
N GLU A 371 -34.66 16.70 -78.10
CA GLU A 371 -34.06 18.04 -78.15
C GLU A 371 -32.71 17.93 -78.88
N ALA A 372 -32.73 18.10 -80.21
CA ALA A 372 -31.62 18.76 -80.89
C ALA A 372 -31.51 20.18 -80.32
N PRO A 373 -30.30 20.77 -80.19
CA PRO A 373 -30.13 22.07 -79.56
C PRO A 373 -30.92 23.12 -80.35
N SER A 374 -32.11 23.48 -79.86
CA SER A 374 -32.93 24.55 -80.39
C SER A 374 -32.48 25.86 -79.75
N ASP A 375 -32.10 26.79 -80.61
CA ASP A 375 -31.49 28.12 -80.38
C ASP A 375 -32.31 29.10 -79.51
N ASP A 376 -33.45 28.69 -78.94
CA ASP A 376 -34.40 29.60 -78.26
C ASP A 376 -34.94 29.10 -76.91
N GLY A 377 -34.38 28.01 -76.36
CA GLY A 377 -34.64 27.59 -74.97
C GLY A 377 -33.36 27.73 -74.17
N GLU A 378 -33.42 28.31 -72.96
CA GLU A 378 -32.26 28.36 -72.05
C GLU A 378 -31.56 27.00 -72.11
N PRO A 379 -30.25 26.97 -72.49
CA PRO A 379 -29.55 25.74 -72.72
C PRO A 379 -29.71 24.92 -71.46
N ALA A 380 -30.33 23.74 -71.59
CA ALA A 380 -30.41 22.81 -70.48
C ALA A 380 -29.02 22.73 -69.87
N ASP A 381 -28.94 22.89 -68.56
CA ASP A 381 -27.72 23.10 -67.80
C ASP A 381 -26.79 21.88 -67.90
N LEU A 382 -26.21 21.68 -69.07
CA LEU A 382 -25.13 20.74 -69.39
C LEU A 382 -23.84 21.21 -68.70
N GLU A 383 -23.83 22.45 -68.20
CA GLU A 383 -22.89 22.99 -67.22
C GLU A 383 -23.14 22.40 -65.83
N ALA A 384 -24.39 22.23 -65.34
CA ALA A 384 -24.67 21.49 -64.10
C ALA A 384 -24.27 20.01 -64.16
N VAL A 385 -24.37 19.40 -65.35
CA VAL A 385 -23.86 18.04 -65.61
C VAL A 385 -22.32 17.98 -65.58
N LYS A 386 -21.63 19.09 -65.87
CA LYS A 386 -20.16 19.25 -65.75
C LYS A 386 -19.72 19.76 -64.38
N ASN A 387 -20.59 20.45 -63.65
CA ASN A 387 -20.36 21.02 -62.31
C ASN A 387 -20.74 20.03 -61.21
N LEU A 388 -21.33 18.88 -61.55
CA LEU A 388 -21.25 17.72 -60.69
C LEU A 388 -19.78 17.29 -60.59
N PRO A 389 -19.23 17.12 -59.37
CA PRO A 389 -17.81 16.86 -59.21
C PRO A 389 -17.42 15.64 -60.06
N ASP A 390 -16.35 15.73 -60.85
CA ASP A 390 -15.79 14.62 -61.65
C ASP A 390 -15.67 13.31 -60.85
N LYS A 391 -15.56 13.42 -59.53
CA LYS A 391 -15.60 12.33 -58.55
C LYS A 391 -16.85 11.46 -58.61
N LEU A 392 -18.03 11.99 -58.99
CA LEU A 392 -19.27 11.21 -59.09
C LEU A 392 -19.26 10.21 -60.26
N ASN A 393 -18.50 10.53 -61.32
CA ASN A 393 -18.33 9.66 -62.48
C ASN A 393 -17.09 8.74 -62.36
N SER A 394 -16.08 9.13 -61.58
CA SER A 394 -14.86 8.32 -61.42
C SER A 394 -14.91 7.32 -60.27
N GLU A 395 -15.63 7.61 -59.19
CA GLU A 395 -15.62 6.77 -58.00
C GLU A 395 -16.66 5.66 -58.12
N THR A 396 -16.17 4.42 -58.18
CA THR A 396 -17.06 3.26 -58.15
C THR A 396 -17.76 3.20 -56.79
N GLU A 397 -18.95 2.62 -56.74
CA GLU A 397 -19.73 2.45 -55.50
C GLU A 397 -18.92 1.76 -54.38
N LYS A 398 -17.99 0.89 -54.77
CA LYS A 398 -17.02 0.25 -53.87
C LYS A 398 -15.98 1.20 -53.29
N GLU A 399 -15.60 2.24 -54.03
CA GLU A 399 -14.58 3.22 -53.64
C GLU A 399 -15.16 4.25 -52.66
N VAL A 400 -16.41 4.66 -52.88
CA VAL A 400 -17.18 5.45 -51.91
C VAL A 400 -17.43 4.63 -50.64
N GLN A 401 -17.83 3.35 -50.78
CA GLN A 401 -18.02 2.46 -49.65
C GLN A 401 -16.72 2.26 -48.85
N ARG A 402 -15.59 2.09 -49.55
CA ARG A 402 -14.27 1.96 -48.94
C ARG A 402 -13.81 3.23 -48.25
N LYS A 403 -14.05 4.42 -48.82
CA LYS A 403 -13.75 5.70 -48.15
C LYS A 403 -14.60 5.94 -46.92
N ILE A 404 -15.86 5.52 -46.95
CA ILE A 404 -16.73 5.54 -45.77
C ILE A 404 -16.20 4.55 -44.72
N GLU A 405 -15.77 3.36 -45.13
CA GLU A 405 -15.14 2.39 -44.22
C GLU A 405 -13.81 2.91 -43.66
N ASP A 406 -12.95 3.53 -44.47
CA ASP A 406 -11.62 4.05 -44.08
C ASP A 406 -11.69 5.35 -43.26
N MET A 407 -12.66 6.24 -43.53
CA MET A 407 -12.93 7.42 -42.68
C MET A 407 -13.32 7.04 -41.26
N PHE A 408 -13.72 5.79 -41.07
CA PHE A 408 -14.33 5.32 -39.85
C PHE A 408 -13.82 3.95 -39.38
N ALA A 409 -12.68 3.52 -39.92
CA ALA A 409 -11.93 2.38 -39.41
C ALA A 409 -11.27 2.84 -38.12
N ASP A 410 -11.90 2.45 -37.00
CA ASP A 410 -11.30 2.53 -35.67
C ASP A 410 -10.11 1.55 -35.57
#